data_AF-A0A8X7CHD5-F1
#
_entry.id   AF-A0A8X7CHD5-F1
#
_cell.length_a   1.000
_cell.length_b   1.000
_cell.length_c   1.000
_cell.angle_alpha   90.00
_cell.angle_beta   90.00
_cell.angle_gamma   90.00
#
_symmetry.space_group_name_H-M   'P 1'
#
loop_
_entity.id
_entity.type
_entity.pdbx_description
1 polymer ?
#
loop_
_entity_poly.entity_id
_entity_poly.type
_entity_poly.pdbx_seq_one_letter_code
_entity_poly.pdbx_strand_id
1 'polypeptide(L)'
;MVKYTNEQRLQILKIYYRNSASVAATLRALTTIFSRNSRPSRQAVTSLVKKFESTYSLCDVAMPVRLWVGRSVENIAAVERSVANDPN
;
A
#
# COMPACT_ATOMS: atom_id res chain seq x y z
N MET A 1 -1.42 -5.05 6.45
CA MET A 1 -0.64 -6.31 6.39
C MET A 1 -0.08 -6.44 4.98
N VAL A 2 1.22 -6.22 4.79
CA VAL A 2 1.85 -6.22 3.45
C VAL A 2 2.09 -7.67 3.03
N LYS A 3 1.12 -8.26 2.31
CA LYS A 3 1.14 -9.68 1.92
C LYS A 3 2.07 -10.00 0.75
N TYR A 4 2.47 -8.99 -0.02
CA TYR A 4 3.32 -9.12 -1.21
C TYR A 4 4.37 -8.01 -1.25
N THR A 5 5.60 -8.36 -1.66
CA THR A 5 6.66 -7.38 -1.91
C THR A 5 6.37 -6.57 -3.18
N ASN A 6 7.03 -5.42 -3.35
CA ASN A 6 6.85 -4.60 -4.56
C ASN A 6 7.22 -5.35 -5.85
N GLU A 7 8.24 -6.20 -5.79
CA GLU A 7 8.65 -7.07 -6.90
C GLU A 7 7.55 -8.07 -7.27
N GLN A 8 6.96 -8.74 -6.29
CA GLN A 8 5.85 -9.67 -6.50
C GLN A 8 4.63 -8.96 -7.09
N ARG A 9 4.31 -7.75 -6.62
CA ARG A 9 3.22 -6.93 -7.16
C ARG A 9 3.45 -6.58 -8.63
N LEU A 10 4.66 -6.15 -8.97
CA LEU A 10 5.04 -5.86 -10.35
C LEU A 10 4.91 -7.10 -11.24
N GLN A 11 5.35 -8.25 -10.75
CA GLN A 11 5.24 -9.51 -11.50
C GLN A 11 3.77 -9.88 -11.76
N ILE A 12 2.89 -9.74 -10.76
CA ILE A 12 1.45 -9.98 -10.91
C ILE A 12 0.86 -9.06 -11.98
N LEU A 13 1.18 -7.75 -11.96
CA LEU A 13 0.69 -6.79 -12.95
C LEU A 13 1.19 -7.09 -14.36
N LYS A 14 2.48 -7.43 -14.53
CA LYS A 14 3.03 -7.83 -15.83
C LYS A 14 2.27 -9.02 -16.42
N ILE A 15 2.00 -10.04 -15.59
CA ILE A 15 1.24 -11.22 -16.01
C ILE A 15 -0.22 -10.86 -16.32
N TYR A 16 -0.81 -9.96 -15.54
CA TYR A 16 -2.18 -9.50 -15.75
C TYR A 16 -2.38 -8.85 -17.11
N TYR A 17 -1.54 -7.86 -17.43
CA TYR A 17 -1.62 -7.16 -18.72
C TYR A 17 -1.21 -8.05 -19.89
N ARG A 18 -0.27 -9.00 -19.70
CA ARG A 18 0.07 -10.00 -20.72
C ARG A 18 -1.09 -10.93 -21.08
N ASN A 19 -1.98 -11.21 -20.12
CA ASN A 19 -3.15 -12.08 -20.30
C ASN A 19 -4.43 -11.30 -20.65
N SER A 20 -4.31 -10.18 -21.37
CA SER A 20 -5.44 -9.37 -21.83
C SER A 20 -6.36 -8.90 -20.69
N ALA A 21 -5.79 -8.58 -19.52
CA ALA A 21 -6.54 -8.14 -18.34
C ALA A 21 -7.54 -9.18 -17.79
N SER A 22 -7.39 -10.47 -18.14
CA SER A 22 -8.22 -11.54 -17.60
C SER A 22 -7.71 -12.03 -16.26
N VAL A 23 -8.50 -11.81 -15.20
CA VAL A 23 -8.16 -12.27 -13.83
C VAL A 23 -8.03 -13.80 -13.77
N ALA A 24 -8.92 -14.52 -14.46
CA ALA A 24 -8.91 -15.99 -14.46
C ALA A 24 -7.65 -16.55 -15.13
N ALA A 25 -7.26 -16.02 -16.29
CA ALA A 25 -6.04 -16.41 -16.98
C ALA A 25 -4.79 -16.07 -16.15
N THR A 26 -4.81 -14.90 -15.50
CA THR A 26 -3.74 -14.44 -14.61
C THR A 26 -3.55 -15.38 -13.42
N LEU A 27 -4.63 -15.80 -12.75
CA LEU A 27 -4.54 -16.74 -11.64
C LEU A 27 -4.05 -18.13 -12.06
N ARG A 28 -4.29 -18.54 -13.31
CA ARG A 28 -3.72 -19.77 -13.88
C ARG A 28 -2.23 -19.62 -14.15
N ALA A 29 -1.80 -18.53 -14.78
CA ALA A 29 -0.38 -18.27 -15.01
C ALA A 29 0.42 -18.13 -13.69
N LEU A 30 -0.20 -17.53 -12.66
CA LEU A 30 0.41 -17.37 -11.34
C LEU A 30 0.57 -18.71 -10.58
N THR A 31 -0.18 -19.77 -10.92
CA THR A 31 -0.01 -21.08 -10.25
C THR A 31 1.32 -21.72 -10.52
N THR A 32 1.83 -21.50 -11.73
CA THR A 32 3.06 -22.13 -12.21
C THR A 32 4.30 -21.43 -11.66
N ILE A 33 4.13 -20.18 -11.22
CA ILE A 33 5.23 -19.29 -10.82
C ILE A 33 5.31 -19.17 -9.29
N PHE A 34 4.17 -19.04 -8.61
CA PHE A 34 4.12 -18.85 -7.16
C PHE A 34 3.97 -20.19 -6.44
N SER A 35 4.69 -20.35 -5.32
CA SER A 35 4.50 -21.48 -4.41
C SER A 35 3.08 -21.47 -3.81
N ARG A 36 2.58 -22.64 -3.40
CA ARG A 36 1.21 -22.82 -2.87
C ARG A 36 0.85 -21.80 -1.77
N ASN A 37 1.81 -21.47 -0.90
CA ASN A 37 1.60 -20.56 0.22
C ASN A 37 1.71 -19.07 -0.16
N SER A 38 2.40 -18.76 -1.25
CA SER A 38 2.62 -17.38 -1.73
C SER A 38 1.65 -16.98 -2.83
N ARG A 39 0.73 -17.87 -3.21
CA ARG A 39 -0.15 -17.66 -4.34
C ARG A 39 -1.14 -16.51 -4.07
N PRO A 40 -1.27 -15.54 -4.99
CA PRO A 40 -2.27 -14.49 -4.86
C PRO A 40 -3.69 -15.03 -5.06
N SER A 41 -4.59 -14.57 -4.19
CA SER A 41 -6.02 -14.85 -4.32
C SER A 41 -6.63 -13.98 -5.42
N ARG A 42 -7.81 -14.38 -5.92
CA ARG A 42 -8.56 -13.58 -6.91
C ARG A 42 -8.75 -12.15 -6.44
N GLN A 43 -9.19 -11.98 -5.19
CA GLN A 43 -9.40 -10.68 -4.59
C GLN A 43 -8.10 -9.87 -4.48
N ALA A 44 -6.98 -10.52 -4.15
CA ALA A 44 -5.68 -9.83 -4.07
C ALA A 44 -5.26 -9.26 -5.43
N VAL A 45 -5.41 -10.04 -6.52
CA VAL A 45 -5.11 -9.56 -7.87
C VAL A 45 -6.03 -8.40 -8.26
N THR A 46 -7.34 -8.54 -8.05
CA THR A 46 -8.32 -7.50 -8.40
C THR A 46 -8.09 -6.21 -7.61
N SER A 47 -7.86 -6.29 -6.29
CA SER A 47 -7.57 -5.13 -5.47
C SER A 47 -6.25 -4.48 -5.83
N LEU A 48 -5.23 -5.26 -6.20
CA LEU A 48 -3.93 -4.75 -6.64
C LEU A 48 -4.06 -3.97 -7.95
N VAL A 49 -4.74 -4.52 -8.95
CA VAL A 49 -4.98 -3.86 -10.24
C VAL A 49 -5.76 -2.57 -10.03
N LYS A 50 -6.88 -2.62 -9.29
CA LYS A 50 -7.70 -1.44 -9.01
C LYS A 50 -6.89 -0.32 -8.32
N LYS A 51 -6.05 -0.69 -7.35
CA LYS A 51 -5.20 0.27 -6.63
C LYS A 51 -4.10 0.84 -7.54
N PHE A 52 -3.52 0.00 -8.39
CA PHE A 52 -2.54 0.44 -9.36
C PHE A 52 -3.14 1.41 -10.38
N GLU A 53 -4.33 1.12 -10.90
CA GLU A 53 -5.01 2.01 -11.85
C GLU A 53 -5.48 3.33 -11.21
N SER A 54 -5.77 3.35 -9.91
CA SER A 54 -6.17 4.58 -9.22
C SER A 54 -5.00 5.49 -8.84
N THR A 55 -3.86 4.91 -8.45
CA THR A 55 -2.75 5.64 -7.80
C THR A 55 -1.45 5.57 -8.59
N TYR A 56 -1.37 4.71 -9.62
CA TYR A 56 -0.18 4.42 -10.42
C TYR A 56 1.06 4.08 -9.58
N SER A 57 0.84 3.52 -8.40
CA SER A 57 1.88 3.18 -7.44
C SER A 57 1.80 1.73 -7.01
N LEU A 58 2.97 1.10 -6.90
CA LEU A 58 3.12 -0.25 -6.34
C LEU A 58 3.23 -0.25 -4.81
N CYS A 59 3.53 0.91 -4.24
CA CYS A 59 3.72 1.06 -2.81
C CYS A 59 2.40 0.88 -2.07
N ASP A 60 2.48 0.26 -0.90
CA ASP A 60 1.32 0.28 -0.03
C ASP A 60 1.13 1.70 0.52
N VAL A 61 -0.12 2.15 0.66
CA VAL A 61 -0.35 3.44 1.30
C VAL A 61 -0.06 3.17 2.77
N ALA A 62 0.92 3.88 3.33
CA ALA A 62 1.20 3.78 4.75
C ALA A 62 -0.12 4.04 5.49
N MET A 63 -0.53 3.08 6.34
CA MET A 63 -1.66 3.32 7.21
C MET A 63 -1.35 4.59 8.00
N PRO A 64 -2.28 5.55 8.06
CA PRO A 64 -2.06 6.75 8.86
C PRO A 64 -1.81 6.28 10.29
N VAL A 65 -0.54 6.36 10.70
CA VAL A 65 -0.17 6.18 12.10
C VAL A 65 -0.94 7.27 12.83
N ARG A 66 -1.71 6.91 13.86
CA ARG A 66 -2.44 7.90 14.67
C ARG A 66 -1.50 9.06 14.97
N LEU A 67 -1.80 10.23 14.40
CA LEU A 67 -1.02 11.42 14.67
C LEU A 67 -1.17 11.72 16.15
N TRP A 68 -0.03 11.76 16.85
CA TRP A 68 -0.02 12.07 18.26
C TRP A 68 -0.37 13.55 18.42
N VAL A 69 -1.59 13.83 18.88
CA VAL A 69 -2.14 15.20 18.95
C VAL A 69 -1.25 16.12 19.78
N GLY A 70 -0.54 15.60 20.79
CA GLY A 70 0.41 16.38 21.59
C GLY A 70 1.58 17.00 20.81
N ARG A 71 1.92 16.48 19.62
CA ARG A 71 2.93 17.06 18.71
C ARG A 71 2.31 17.61 17.42
N SER A 72 1.01 17.93 17.43
CA SER A 72 0.44 18.66 16.30
C SER A 72 1.15 20.01 16.14
N VAL A 73 1.22 20.52 14.91
CA VAL A 73 1.80 21.83 14.62
C VAL A 73 1.14 22.92 15.48
N GLU A 74 -0.17 22.80 15.70
CA GLU A 74 -0.96 23.68 16.54
C GLU A 74 -0.51 23.64 18.01
N ASN A 75 -0.34 22.45 18.58
CA ASN A 75 0.09 22.30 19.98
C ASN A 75 1.54 22.72 20.18
N ILE A 76 2.43 22.46 19.22
CA ILE A 76 3.81 22.96 19.24
C ILE A 76 3.80 24.50 19.24
N ALA A 77 3.05 25.12 18.31
CA ALA A 77 2.95 26.57 18.24
C ALA A 77 2.27 27.20 19.48
N ALA A 78 1.38 26.47 20.15
CA ALA A 78 0.77 26.90 21.40
C ALA A 78 1.76 26.84 22.58
N VAL A 79 2.54 25.75 22.67
CA VAL A 79 3.59 25.58 23.70
C VAL A 79 4.70 26.61 23.51
N GLU A 80 5.18 26.83 22.28
CA GLU A 80 6.18 27.87 21.96
C GLU A 80 5.71 29.26 22.40
N ARG A 81 4.44 29.61 22.13
CA ARG A 81 3.84 30.86 22.60
C ARG A 81 3.77 30.94 24.13
N SER A 82 3.44 29.84 24.80
CA SER A 82 3.41 29.79 26.26
C SER A 82 4.80 30.02 26.87
N VAL A 83 5.83 29.36 26.34
CA VAL A 83 7.22 29.49 26.81
C VAL A 83 7.77 30.90 26.57
N ALA A 84 7.40 31.55 25.47
CA ALA A 84 7.80 32.93 25.20
C ALA A 84 7.15 33.95 26.16
N ASN A 85 5.92 33.68 26.60
CA ASN A 85 5.17 34.57 27.49
C ASN A 85 5.52 34.38 28.98
N ASP A 86 5.96 33.19 29.38
CA ASP A 86 6.32 32.88 30.76
C ASP A 86 7.61 32.04 30.81
N PRO A 87 8.77 32.68 30.62
CA PRO A 87 10.05 32.01 30.73
C PRO A 87 10.33 31.77 32.22
N ASN A 88 10.23 30.51 32.64
CA ASN A 88 10.58 30.09 33.99
C ASN A 88 12.06 30.32 34.33
#